data_AF-A0AAU3C6I9-F1
#
_entry.id   AF-A0AAU3C6I9-F1
#
_cell.length_a   1.000
_cell.length_b   1.000
_cell.length_c   1.000
_cell.angle_alpha   90.00
_cell.angle_beta   90.00
_cell.angle_gamma   90.00
#
_symmetry.space_group_name_H-M   'P 1'
#
loop_
_entity.id
_entity.type
_entity.pdbx_description
1 polymer ?
#
loop_
_entity_poly.entity_id
_entity_poly.type
_entity_poly.pdbx_seq_one_letter_code
_entity_poly.pdbx_strand_id
1 'polypeptide(L)' 'MVPRTGVTVDIHPRDLPMALIGTAGGTLALWANAPAQIAIPTALLIVLDIRIRRWRRHV' A
#
# COMPACT_ATOMS: atom_id res chain seq x y z
N MET A 1 17.42 -18.29 25.73
CA MET A 1 16.79 -18.36 24.38
C MET A 1 16.12 -17.03 24.12
N VAL A 2 16.52 -16.29 23.07
CA VAL A 2 15.97 -14.94 22.78
C VAL A 2 14.66 -15.12 22.00
N PRO A 3 13.54 -14.50 22.42
CA PRO A 3 12.30 -14.53 21.63
C PRO A 3 12.54 -13.84 20.29
N ARG A 4 12.55 -14.63 19.20
CA ARG A 4 12.67 -14.10 17.84
C ARG A 4 11.30 -13.57 17.43
N THR A 5 11.21 -12.25 17.29
CA THR A 5 10.06 -11.58 16.70
C THR A 5 10.36 -11.39 15.21
N GLY A 6 9.48 -11.84 14.33
CA GLY A 6 9.59 -11.67 12.89
C GLY A 6 8.42 -10.84 12.34
N VAL A 7 8.67 -10.11 11.25
CA VAL A 7 7.64 -9.40 10.49
C VAL A 7 7.74 -9.87 9.05
N THR A 8 6.63 -10.37 8.51
CA THR A 8 6.48 -10.68 7.09
C THR A 8 5.62 -9.59 6.47
N VAL A 9 6.08 -8.98 5.37
CA VAL A 9 5.34 -7.98 4.61
C VAL A 9 5.00 -8.59 3.27
N ASP A 10 3.74 -8.98 3.08
CA ASP A 10 3.24 -9.47 1.80
C ASP A 10 2.66 -8.26 1.04
N ILE A 11 3.16 -7.97 -0.17
CA ILE A 11 2.67 -6.88 -1.02
C ILE A 11 2.06 -7.50 -2.27
N HIS A 12 0.76 -7.32 -2.47
CA HIS A 12 0.06 -7.81 -3.64
C HIS A 12 -0.57 -6.65 -4.43
N PRO A 13 -0.48 -6.64 -5.77
CA PRO A 13 -1.39 -5.87 -6.59
C PRO A 13 -2.82 -6.18 -6.20
N ARG A 14 -3.62 -5.17 -5.88
CA ARG A 14 -5.07 -5.33 -5.89
C ARG A 14 -5.43 -5.64 -7.35
N ASP A 15 -6.08 -6.78 -7.61
CA ASP A 15 -6.45 -7.28 -8.94
C ASP A 15 -7.36 -6.33 -9.77
N LEU A 16 -7.58 -5.09 -9.31
CA LEU A 16 -8.14 -4.04 -10.13
C LEU A 16 -7.15 -3.59 -11.21
N PRO A 17 -7.63 -3.17 -12.39
CA PRO A 17 -6.79 -2.62 -13.44
C PRO A 17 -6.05 -1.39 -12.90
N MET A 18 -4.77 -1.55 -12.56
CA MET A 18 -3.92 -0.50 -12.01
C MET A 18 -3.96 0.79 -12.84
N ALA A 19 -4.10 0.65 -14.16
CA ALA A 19 -4.25 1.76 -15.08
C ALA A 19 -5.49 2.62 -14.77
N LEU A 20 -6.64 2.02 -14.39
CA LEU A 20 -7.84 2.77 -14.02
C LEU A 20 -7.68 3.49 -12.68
N ILE A 21 -7.04 2.88 -11.69
CA ILE A 21 -6.81 3.54 -10.40
C ILE A 21 -5.78 4.66 -10.54
N GLY A 22 -4.70 4.44 -11.29
CA GLY A 22 -3.69 5.45 -11.56
C GLY A 22 -4.26 6.65 -12.32
N THR A 23 -5.10 6.40 -13.33
CA THR A 23 -5.75 7.48 -14.09
C THR A 23 -6.82 8.20 -13.29
N ALA A 24 -7.69 7.49 -12.56
CA ALA A 24 -8.69 8.11 -11.69
C ALA A 24 -8.04 8.91 -10.55
N GLY A 25 -7.04 8.34 -9.89
CA GLY A 25 -6.28 9.00 -8.81
C GLY A 25 -5.50 10.22 -9.31
N GLY A 26 -4.83 10.11 -10.47
CA GLY A 26 -4.13 11.23 -11.10
C GLY A 26 -5.09 12.35 -11.52
N THR A 27 -6.24 12.00 -12.10
CA THR A 27 -7.28 12.98 -12.49
C THR A 27 -7.86 13.69 -11.26
N LEU A 28 -8.15 12.96 -10.18
CA LEU A 28 -8.61 13.52 -8.91
C LEU A 28 -7.56 14.44 -8.27
N ALA A 29 -6.29 14.03 -8.30
CA ALA A 29 -5.20 14.84 -7.74
C ALA A 29 -5.03 16.17 -8.49
N LEU A 30 -5.11 16.13 -9.82
CA LEU A 30 -5.08 17.34 -10.65
C LEU A 30 -6.31 18.23 -10.41
N TRP A 31 -7.50 17.63 -10.30
CA TRP A 31 -8.73 18.37 -10.03
C TRP A 31 -8.74 19.05 -8.66
N ALA A 32 -8.22 18.39 -7.63
CA ALA A 32 -8.13 18.92 -6.27
C ALA A 32 -6.91 19.84 -6.04
N ASN A 33 -6.08 20.06 -7.06
CA ASN A 33 -4.75 20.69 -6.93
C ASN A 33 -3.95 20.10 -5.75
N ALA A 34 -4.10 18.79 -5.53
CA ALA A 34 -3.51 18.12 -4.39
C ALA A 34 -2.00 17.97 -4.62
N PRO A 35 -1.16 18.21 -3.60
CA PRO A 35 0.27 17.96 -3.71
C PRO A 35 0.51 16.50 -4.10
N ALA A 36 1.34 16.29 -5.12
CA ALA A 36 1.72 14.94 -5.58
C ALA A 36 2.30 14.08 -4.44
N GLN A 37 2.93 14.73 -3.46
CA GLN A 37 3.46 14.13 -2.24
C GLN A 37 2.40 13.40 -1.40
N ILE A 38 1.14 13.80 -1.48
CA ILE A 38 0.02 13.18 -0.76
C ILE A 38 -0.73 12.21 -1.68
N ALA A 39 -0.97 12.62 -2.93
CA ALA A 39 -1.73 11.83 -3.89
C ALA A 39 -1.05 10.50 -4.25
N ILE A 40 0.28 10.47 -4.40
CA ILE A 40 1.02 9.27 -4.78
C ILE A 40 0.95 8.19 -3.69
N PRO A 41 1.24 8.48 -2.40
CA PRO A 41 1.06 7.50 -1.32
C PRO A 41 -0.38 6.97 -1.21
N THR A 42 -1.38 7.85 -1.34
CA THR A 42 -2.79 7.42 -1.27
C THR A 42 -3.15 6.49 -2.42
N ALA A 43 -2.73 6.81 -3.65
CA ALA A 43 -2.95 5.93 -4.80
C ALA A 43 -2.26 4.57 -4.62
N LEU A 44 -1.02 4.56 -4.11
CA LEU A 44 -0.29 3.33 -3.80
C LEU A 44 -1.02 2.47 -2.77
N LEU A 45 -1.59 3.06 -1.71
CA LEU A 45 -2.39 2.32 -0.72
C LEU A 45 -3.70 1.75 -1.29
N ILE A 46 -4.26 2.38 -2.33
CA ILE A 46 -5.49 1.88 -2.99
C ILE A 46 -5.16 0.73 -3.95
N VAL A 47 -4.01 0.81 -4.64
CA VAL A 47 -3.54 -0.18 -5.62
C VAL A 47 -2.87 -1.38 -4.97
N LEU A 48 -2.17 -1.20 -3.86
CA LEU A 48 -1.41 -2.25 -3.20
C LEU A 48 -2.17 -2.75 -1.97
N ASP A 49 -2.43 -4.05 -1.92
CA ASP A 49 -2.81 -4.72 -0.68
C ASP A 49 -1.53 -5.10 0.08
N ILE A 50 -1.25 -4.36 1.16
CA ILE A 50 -0.06 -4.57 2.00
C ILE A 50 -0.49 -5.31 3.25
N ARG A 51 -0.15 -6.60 3.34
CA ARG A 51 -0.45 -7.43 4.49
C ARG A 51 0.79 -7.60 5.35
N ILE A 52 0.77 -7.00 6.53
CA ILE A 52 1.86 -7.12 7.51
C ILE A 52 1.48 -8.20 8.52
N ARG A 53 2.19 -9.34 8.50
CA ARG A 53 2.07 -10.40 9.50
C ARG A 53 3.23 -10.33 10.49
N ARG A 54 2.95 -9.86 11.70
CA ARG A 54 3.88 -9.95 12.82
C ARG A 54 3.69 -11.27 13.54
N TRP A 55 4.78 -12.01 13.73
CA TRP A 55 4.77 -13.26 14.48
C TRP A 55 5.86 -13.23 15.55
N ARG A 56 5.55 -13.84 16.68
CA ARG A 56 6.48 -14.01 17.79
C ARG A 56 6.63 -15.50 17.99
N ARG A 57 7.83 -16.05 17.76
CA ARG A 57 8.10 -17.44 18.17
C ARG A 57 8.16 -17.46 19.69
N HIS A 58 7.08 -17.92 20.32
CA HIS A 58 7.12 -18.40 21.69
C HIS A 58 7.83 -19.76 21.64
N VAL A 59 9.03 -19.82 22.23
CA VAL A 59 9.76 -21.06 22.52
C VAL A 59 9.40 -21.46 23.93
#